data_AF-B3S054-F1
#
_entry.id   AF-B3S054-F1
#
_cell.length_a   1.000
_cell.length_b   1.000
_cell.length_c   1.000
_cell.angle_alpha   90.00
_cell.angle_beta   90.00
_cell.angle_gamma   90.00
#
_symmetry.space_group_name_H-M   'P 1'
#
loop_
_entity.id
_entity.type
_entity.pdbx_description
1 polymer ?
#
loop_
_entity_poly.entity_id
_entity_poly.type
_entity_poly.pdbx_seq_one_letter_code
_entity_poly.pdbx_strand_id
1 'polypeptide(L)' 'PLADWDVDDVYNFVSQILSSDEIANIFREHEICGEALSLLNENHMLSTMNIKLGPALKI' A
#
# COMPACT_ATOMS: atom_id res chain seq x y z
N PRO A 1 9.31 -11.44 -7.75
CA PRO A 1 9.71 -10.02 -7.87
C PRO A 1 8.54 -9.11 -7.48
N LEU A 2 8.74 -7.80 -7.31
CA LEU A 2 7.63 -6.91 -6.92
C LEU A 2 6.46 -7.00 -7.91
N ALA A 3 6.75 -7.10 -9.22
CA ALA A 3 5.73 -7.24 -10.26
C ALA A 3 4.90 -8.54 -10.20
N ASP A 4 5.34 -9.57 -9.46
CA ASP A 4 4.61 -10.83 -9.31
C ASP A 4 3.70 -10.84 -8.07
N TRP A 5 3.78 -9.81 -7.22
CA TRP A 5 2.99 -9.75 -6.00
C TRP A 5 1.53 -9.51 -6.34
N ASP A 6 0.68 -10.37 -5.77
CA ASP A 6 -0.76 -10.15 -5.78
C ASP A 6 -1.17 -9.13 -4.70
N VAL A 7 -2.48 -8.92 -4.55
CA VAL A 7 -3.03 -7.98 -3.58
C VAL A 7 -2.76 -8.44 -2.14
N ASP A 8 -2.69 -9.75 -1.89
CA ASP A 8 -2.46 -10.29 -0.55
C ASP A 8 -0.99 -10.18 -0.14
N ASP A 9 -0.06 -10.35 -1.08
CA ASP A 9 1.35 -10.08 -0.86
C ASP A 9 1.59 -8.61 -0.47
N VAL A 10 0.96 -7.66 -1.19
CA VAL A 10 1.02 -6.23 -0.85
C VAL A 10 0.39 -5.94 0.51
N TYR A 11 -0.77 -6.52 0.80
CA TYR A 11 -1.42 -6.39 2.10
C TYR A 11 -0.50 -6.83 3.24
N ASN A 12 0.09 -8.02 3.12
CA ASN A 12 0.96 -8.57 4.15
C ASN A 12 2.22 -7.70 4.36
N PHE A 13 2.79 -7.18 3.26
CA PHE A 13 3.93 -6.27 3.31
C PHE A 13 3.60 -4.96 4.04
N VAL A 14 2.50 -4.29 3.67
CA VAL A 14 2.09 -3.03 4.29
C VAL A 14 1.73 -3.24 5.77
N SER A 15 1.03 -4.32 6.09
CA SER A 15 0.68 -4.67 7.47
C SER A 15 1.94 -4.85 8.32
N GLN A 16 2.97 -5.53 7.79
CA GLN A 16 4.24 -5.73 8.49
C GLN A 16 5.03 -4.42 8.69
N ILE A 17 5.20 -3.61 7.63
CA ILE A 17 5.98 -2.37 7.70
C ILE A 17 5.35 -1.34 8.63
N LEU A 18 4.04 -1.20 8.57
CA LEU A 18 3.32 -0.20 9.35
C LEU A 18 2.80 -0.74 10.68
N SER A 19 2.88 -2.05 10.91
CA SER A 19 2.24 -2.74 12.03
C SER A 19 0.76 -2.37 12.14
N SER A 20 0.06 -2.32 11.00
CA SER A 20 -1.32 -1.82 10.89
C SER A 20 -2.09 -2.51 9.78
N ASP A 21 -3.03 -3.38 10.18
CA ASP A 21 -3.97 -4.03 9.26
C ASP A 21 -5.00 -3.05 8.68
N GLU A 22 -5.29 -1.96 9.40
CA GLU A 22 -6.18 -0.89 8.94
C GLU A 22 -5.64 -0.24 7.66
N ILE A 23 -4.36 0.15 7.65
CA ILE A 23 -3.75 0.78 6.47
C ILE A 23 -3.57 -0.26 5.36
N ALA A 24 -3.17 -1.49 5.70
CA ALA A 24 -3.05 -2.56 4.71
C ALA A 24 -4.38 -2.86 4.01
N ASN A 25 -5.51 -2.81 4.72
CA ASN A 25 -6.83 -3.01 4.13
C ASN A 25 -7.17 -1.95 3.08
N ILE A 26 -6.69 -0.71 3.22
CA ILE A 26 -6.87 0.33 2.18
C ILE A 26 -6.22 -0.11 0.87
N PHE A 27 -5.02 -0.70 0.91
CA PHE A 27 -4.38 -1.25 -0.30
C PHE A 27 -5.17 -2.40 -0.90
N ARG A 28 -5.76 -3.27 -0.07
CA ARG A 28 -6.60 -4.37 -0.53
C ARG A 28 -7.92 -3.88 -1.14
N GLU A 29 -8.58 -2.89 -0.54
CA GLU A 29 -9.82 -2.27 -1.05
C GLU A 29 -9.63 -1.56 -2.39
N HIS A 30 -8.44 -0.99 -2.61
CA HIS A 30 -8.04 -0.39 -3.88
C HIS A 30 -7.42 -1.39 -4.88
N GLU A 31 -7.43 -2.69 -4.56
CA GLU A 31 -6.88 -3.77 -5.39
C GLU A 31 -5.42 -3.53 -5.82
N ILE A 32 -4.60 -2.97 -4.93
CA ILE A 32 -3.20 -2.66 -5.21
C ILE A 32 -2.38 -3.96 -5.19
N CYS A 33 -2.02 -4.44 -6.39
CA CYS A 33 -1.00 -5.47 -6.59
C CYS A 33 0.40 -4.85 -6.67
N GLY A 34 1.45 -5.67 -6.75
CA GLY A 34 2.82 -5.16 -6.75
C GLY A 34 3.20 -4.31 -7.97
N GLU A 35 2.60 -4.56 -9.13
CA GLU A 35 2.74 -3.68 -10.29
C GLU A 35 2.15 -2.29 -10.01
N ALA A 36 0.93 -2.22 -9.47
CA ALA A 36 0.30 -0.95 -9.08
C ALA A 36 1.08 -0.24 -7.96
N LEU A 37 1.57 -0.98 -6.96
CA LEU A 37 2.39 -0.46 -5.88
C LEU A 37 3.64 0.23 -6.40
N SER A 38 4.27 -0.30 -7.46
CA SER A 38 5.46 0.31 -8.07
C SER A 38 5.20 1.64 -8.77
N LEU A 39 3.93 1.95 -9.08
CA LEU A 39 3.50 3.19 -9.71
C LEU A 39 2.87 4.19 -8.72
N LEU A 40 2.64 3.76 -7.46
CA LEU A 40 2.14 4.64 -6.43
C LEU A 40 3.18 5.71 -6.08
N ASN A 41 2.68 6.90 -5.79
CA ASN A 41 3.48 8.01 -5.32
C ASN A 41 2.79 8.64 -4.11
N GLU A 42 3.49 9.57 -3.46
CA GLU A 42 2.99 10.25 -2.26
C GLU A 42 1.63 10.90 -2.49
N ASN A 43 1.41 11.53 -3.66
CA ASN A 43 0.14 12.19 -3.95
C ASN A 43 -1.02 11.20 -4.07
N HIS A 44 -0.81 10.02 -4.66
CA HIS A 44 -1.84 8.96 -4.69
C HIS A 44 -2.21 8.50 -3.27
N MET A 45 -1.20 8.27 -2.42
CA MET A 45 -1.43 7.82 -1.04
C MET A 45 -2.14 8.88 -0.19
N LEU A 46 -1.70 10.15 -0.26
CA LEU A 46 -2.28 11.24 0.51
C LEU A 46 -3.68 11.62 0.01
N SER A 47 -3.85 11.79 -1.30
CA SER A 47 -5.05 12.41 -1.87
C SER A 47 -6.13 11.40 -2.25
N THR A 48 -5.74 10.22 -2.76
CA THR A 48 -6.70 9.21 -3.24
C THR A 48 -7.01 8.17 -2.16
N MET A 49 -5.98 7.68 -1.47
CA MET A 49 -6.12 6.63 -0.45
C MET A 49 -6.31 7.19 0.96
N ASN A 50 -6.26 8.52 1.13
CA ASN A 50 -6.40 9.22 2.42
C ASN A 50 -5.45 8.69 3.52
N ILE A 51 -4.28 8.21 3.11
CA ILE A 51 -3.22 7.76 4.01
C ILE A 51 -2.42 8.99 4.46
N LYS A 52 -2.14 9.10 5.76
CA LYS A 52 -1.37 10.24 6.29
C LYS A 52 0.08 10.19 5.81
N LEU A 53 0.73 11.37 5.78
CA LEU A 53 2.13 11.52 5.35
C LEU A 53 3.10 10.58 6.08
N GLY A 54 2.95 10.42 7.40
CA GLY A 54 3.84 9.57 8.20
C GLY A 54 3.89 8.11 7.70
N PRO A 55 2.75 7.40 7.62
CA PRO A 55 2.67 6.10 6.99
C PRO A 55 3.08 6.08 5.50
N ALA A 56 2.67 7.07 4.71
CA ALA A 56 3.00 7.14 3.29
C ALA A 56 4.52 7.23 3.02
N LEU A 57 5.29 7.85 3.91
CA LEU A 57 6.76 7.92 3.79
C LEU A 57 7.48 6.62 4.18
N LYS A 58 6.78 5.66 4.80
CA LYS A 58 7.35 4.39 5.25
C LYS A 58 7.11 3.23 4.27
N ILE A 59 6.09 3.34 3.43
CA ILE A 59 5.76 2.39 2.35
C ILE A 59 6.67 2.69 1.16
#